data_AF-A0A4Z1KE01-F1
#
_entry.id   AF-A0A4Z1KE01-F1
#
_cell.length_a   1.000
_cell.length_b   1.000
_cell.length_c   1.000
_cell.angle_alpha   90.00
_cell.angle_beta   90.00
_cell.angle_gamma   90.00
#
_symmetry.space_group_name_H-M   'P 1'
#
loop_
_entity.id
_entity.type
_entity.pdbx_description
1 polymer ?
#
loop_
_entity_poly.entity_id
_entity_poly.type
_entity_poly.pdbx_seq_one_letter_code
_entity_poly.pdbx_strand_id
1 'polypeptide(L)'
;MGGKVAMHLSSTMESIPPRESFPKLQALILLAPAPPTPLILPEEMTKQQLTAYDSIEAATFVIAHVQSSSPLSEHVVSSLATNALAGNQDAKAAWPKYGMQENTLKEARNIALPT
;
A
#
# COMPACT_ATOMS: atom_id res chain seq x y z
N MET A 1 -0.85 -0.92 -0.04
CA MET A 1 -0.30 -0.46 -1.34
C MET A 1 1.20 -0.25 -1.29
N GLY A 2 1.71 0.87 -0.74
CA GLY A 2 3.11 1.29 -0.89
C GLY A 2 4.16 0.26 -0.47
N GLY A 3 3.96 -0.43 0.66
CA GLY A 3 4.91 -1.44 1.12
C GLY A 3 5.13 -2.60 0.13
N LYS A 4 4.08 -3.05 -0.56
CA LYS A 4 4.17 -4.15 -1.54
C LYS A 4 4.89 -3.71 -2.82
N VAL A 5 4.64 -2.46 -3.25
CA VAL A 5 5.37 -1.82 -4.34
C VAL A 5 6.85 -1.69 -3.99
N ALA A 6 7.16 -1.23 -2.77
CA ALA A 6 8.54 -1.09 -2.30
C ALA A 6 9.27 -2.44 -2.25
N MET A 7 8.61 -3.51 -1.79
CA MET A 7 9.17 -4.87 -1.84
C MET A 7 9.50 -5.29 -3.27
N HIS A 8 8.57 -5.12 -4.21
CA HIS A 8 8.78 -5.51 -5.60
C HIS A 8 9.92 -4.72 -6.25
N LEU A 9 9.95 -3.40 -6.09
CA LEU A 9 11.05 -2.57 -6.60
C LEU A 9 12.39 -2.98 -6.00
N SER A 10 12.43 -3.27 -4.70
CA SER A 10 13.67 -3.68 -4.03
C SER A 10 14.18 -5.03 -4.54
N SER A 11 13.27 -5.93 -4.96
CA SER A 11 13.66 -7.24 -5.51
C SER A 11 14.18 -7.21 -6.95
N THR A 12 13.88 -6.14 -7.70
CA THR A 12 14.22 -6.05 -9.13
C THR A 12 15.27 -4.98 -9.42
N MET A 13 15.58 -4.10 -8.46
CA MET A 13 16.48 -2.96 -8.65
C MET A 13 17.84 -3.34 -9.24
N GLU A 14 18.44 -4.45 -8.84
CA GLU A 14 19.77 -4.86 -9.32
C GLU A 14 19.76 -5.26 -10.80
N SER A 15 18.59 -5.65 -11.32
CA SER A 15 18.37 -5.97 -12.73
C SER A 15 18.08 -4.74 -13.60
N ILE A 16 17.81 -3.58 -12.97
CA ILE A 16 17.59 -2.32 -13.69
C ILE A 16 18.98 -1.81 -14.10
N PRO A 17 19.25 -1.63 -15.41
CA PRO A 17 20.54 -1.14 -15.87
C PRO A 17 20.89 0.17 -15.14
N PRO A 18 22.13 0.35 -14.67
CA PRO A 18 22.52 1.58 -14.00
C PRO A 18 22.31 2.75 -14.96
N ARG A 19 21.26 3.53 -14.73
CA ARG A 19 21.23 4.93 -15.18
C ARG A 19 22.14 5.69 -14.24
N GLU A 20 22.86 6.69 -14.74
CA GLU A 20 23.88 7.46 -14.02
C GLU A 20 23.45 8.01 -12.64
N SER A 21 22.16 7.93 -12.31
CA SER A 21 21.52 8.49 -11.13
C SER A 21 20.70 7.52 -10.26
N PHE A 22 20.67 6.20 -10.53
CA PHE A 22 19.93 5.28 -9.65
C PHE A 22 20.82 4.77 -8.51
N PRO A 23 20.65 5.24 -7.26
CA PRO A 23 21.47 4.80 -6.15
C PRO A 23 21.17 3.34 -5.80
N LYS A 24 22.19 2.60 -5.34
CA LYS A 24 21.98 1.29 -4.72
C LYS A 24 21.08 1.47 -3.49
N LEU A 25 20.14 0.54 -3.27
CA LEU A 25 19.33 0.51 -2.03
C LEU A 25 20.26 0.53 -0.83
N GLN A 26 20.02 1.46 0.09
CA GLN A 26 20.78 1.58 1.33
C GLN A 26 20.04 0.90 2.49
N ALA A 27 18.71 1.03 2.51
CA ALA A 27 17.85 0.46 3.53
C ALA A 27 16.43 0.30 2.97
N LEU A 28 15.68 -0.64 3.53
CA LEU A 28 14.25 -0.83 3.25
C LEU A 28 13.45 -0.75 4.56
N ILE A 29 12.52 0.20 4.64
CA ILE A 29 11.62 0.37 5.80
C ILE A 29 10.21 0.03 5.34
N LEU A 30 9.58 -0.94 6.00
CA LEU A 30 8.23 -1.40 5.71
C LEU A 30 7.33 -1.12 6.91
N LEU A 31 6.49 -0.10 6.81
CA LEU A 31 5.52 0.27 7.84
C LEU A 31 4.15 -0.32 7.50
N ALA A 32 3.70 -1.29 8.30
CA ALA A 32 2.44 -2.01 8.10
C ALA A 32 2.20 -2.43 6.62
N PRO A 33 3.18 -3.10 5.97
CA PRO A 33 3.00 -3.49 4.58
C PRO A 33 1.90 -4.55 4.45
N ALA A 34 1.21 -4.55 3.31
CA ALA A 34 0.45 -5.73 2.91
C ALA A 34 1.41 -6.91 2.67
N PRO A 35 0.97 -8.16 2.87
CA PRO A 35 1.82 -9.31 2.66
C PRO A 35 2.28 -9.43 1.19
N PRO A 36 3.45 -10.05 0.94
CA PRO A 36 3.88 -10.36 -0.43
C PRO A 36 3.02 -11.45 -1.08
N THR A 37 2.26 -12.23 -0.30
CA THR A 37 1.22 -13.14 -0.81
C THR A 37 -0.07 -12.38 -1.14
N PRO A 38 -1.02 -13.00 -1.85
CA PRO A 38 -2.35 -12.44 -2.02
C PRO A 38 -3.01 -12.13 -0.67
N LEU A 39 -3.55 -10.92 -0.52
CA LEU A 39 -4.39 -10.53 0.60
C LEU A 39 -5.84 -10.90 0.26
N ILE A 40 -6.28 -12.06 0.70
CA ILE A 40 -7.65 -12.54 0.46
C ILE A 40 -8.56 -11.97 1.54
N LEU A 41 -9.58 -11.23 1.13
CA LEU A 41 -10.63 -10.73 2.02
C LEU A 41 -11.96 -11.41 1.70
N PRO A 42 -12.91 -11.43 2.66
CA PRO A 42 -14.30 -11.75 2.38
C PRO A 42 -14.86 -10.86 1.25
N GLU A 43 -15.81 -11.37 0.47
CA GLU A 43 -16.38 -10.69 -0.69
C GLU A 43 -16.96 -9.31 -0.33
N GLU A 44 -17.70 -9.23 0.77
CA GLU A 44 -18.30 -7.97 1.24
C GLU A 44 -17.24 -6.93 1.62
N MET A 45 -16.15 -7.36 2.26
CA MET A 45 -15.03 -6.46 2.55
C MET A 45 -14.32 -6.00 1.27
N THR A 46 -14.25 -6.87 0.26
CA THR A 46 -13.66 -6.53 -1.05
C THR A 46 -14.50 -5.46 -1.76
N LYS A 47 -15.83 -5.59 -1.74
CA LYS A 47 -16.76 -4.58 -2.27
C LYS A 47 -16.61 -3.25 -1.53
N GLN A 48 -16.50 -3.28 -0.21
CA GLN A 48 -16.26 -2.07 0.59
C GLN A 48 -14.92 -1.38 0.26
N GLN A 49 -13.87 -2.12 -0.08
CA GLN A 49 -12.59 -1.49 -0.46
C GLN A 49 -12.68 -0.68 -1.75
N LEU A 50 -13.59 -1.03 -2.67
CA LEU A 50 -13.74 -0.31 -3.95
C LEU A 50 -14.26 1.11 -3.76
N THR A 51 -15.08 1.34 -2.73
CA THR A 51 -15.73 2.63 -2.46
C THR A 51 -15.20 3.31 -1.18
N ALA A 52 -14.13 2.75 -0.59
CA ALA A 52 -13.54 3.17 0.67
C ALA A 52 -13.18 4.67 0.76
N TYR A 53 -12.95 5.32 -0.39
CA TYR A 53 -12.55 6.71 -0.48
C TYR A 53 -13.29 7.47 -1.59
N ASP A 54 -14.55 7.12 -1.83
CA ASP A 54 -15.41 7.82 -2.80
C ASP A 54 -16.00 9.12 -2.25
N SER A 55 -16.13 9.20 -0.92
CA SER A 55 -16.58 10.40 -0.21
C SER A 55 -15.75 10.67 1.03
N ILE A 56 -15.88 11.87 1.59
CA ILE A 56 -15.18 12.24 2.82
C ILE A 56 -15.68 11.44 4.02
N GLU A 57 -16.96 11.09 4.05
CA GLU A 57 -17.59 10.25 5.08
C GLU A 57 -17.03 8.83 5.03
N ALA A 58 -16.94 8.24 3.83
CA ALA A 58 -16.35 6.92 3.64
C ALA A 58 -14.88 6.89 4.05
N ALA A 59 -14.09 7.88 3.60
CA ALA A 59 -12.69 7.98 3.96
C ALA A 59 -12.49 8.16 5.47
N THR A 60 -13.30 9.00 6.11
CA THR A 60 -13.30 9.21 7.58
C THR A 60 -13.58 7.91 8.31
N PHE A 61 -14.60 7.17 7.89
CA PHE A 61 -14.96 5.89 8.49
C PHE A 61 -13.80 4.89 8.40
N VAL A 62 -13.20 4.75 7.22
CA VAL A 62 -12.09 3.82 6.97
C VAL A 62 -10.87 4.18 7.84
N ILE A 63 -10.50 5.45 7.91
CA ILE A 63 -9.37 5.89 8.74
C ILE A 63 -9.64 5.63 10.23
N ALA A 64 -10.83 5.98 10.73
CA ALA A 64 -11.15 5.87 12.14
C ALA A 64 -11.36 4.42 12.62
N HIS A 65 -11.89 3.53 11.77
CA HIS A 65 -12.37 2.21 12.22
C HIS A 65 -11.70 1.02 11.52
N VAL A 66 -11.12 1.20 10.34
CA VAL A 66 -10.54 0.09 9.55
C VAL A 66 -9.02 0.09 9.60
N GLN A 67 -8.39 1.26 9.49
CA GLN A 67 -6.92 1.40 9.46
C GLN A 67 -6.29 1.71 10.82
N SER A 68 -7.11 1.91 11.86
CA SER A 68 -6.65 2.27 13.20
C SER A 68 -7.03 1.17 14.18
N SER A 69 -6.05 0.69 14.95
CA SER A 69 -6.28 -0.26 16.05
C SER A 69 -6.75 0.40 17.34
N SER A 70 -6.60 1.73 17.43
CA SER A 70 -7.01 2.55 18.56
C SER A 70 -7.57 3.88 18.07
N PRO A 71 -8.42 4.57 18.85
CA PRO A 71 -8.93 5.88 18.50
C PRO A 71 -7.79 6.87 18.20
N LEU A 72 -7.95 7.64 17.12
CA LEU A 72 -7.06 8.75 16.74
C LEU A 72 -7.74 10.08 17.11
N SER A 73 -6.95 11.15 17.25
CA SER A 73 -7.53 12.48 17.42
C SER A 73 -8.29 12.92 16.17
N GLU A 74 -9.35 13.70 16.36
CA GLU A 74 -10.23 14.13 15.26
C GLU A 74 -9.47 14.86 14.15
N HIS A 75 -8.51 15.72 14.51
CA HIS A 75 -7.67 16.43 13.55
C HIS A 75 -6.83 15.48 12.68
N VAL A 76 -6.32 14.39 13.25
CA VAL A 76 -5.55 13.38 12.51
C VAL A 76 -6.47 12.62 11.55
N VAL A 77 -7.64 12.19 12.02
CA VAL A 77 -8.63 11.49 11.18
C VAL A 77 -9.04 12.37 10.00
N SER A 78 -9.41 13.63 10.27
CA SER A 78 -9.82 14.59 9.25
C SER A 78 -8.72 14.81 8.21
N SER A 79 -7.49 15.07 8.65
CA SER A 79 -6.34 15.28 7.75
C SER A 79 -6.07 14.07 6.86
N LEU A 80 -6.08 12.86 7.44
CA LEU A 80 -5.85 11.62 6.70
C LEU A 80 -7.00 11.32 5.72
N ALA A 81 -8.25 11.57 6.10
CA ALA A 81 -9.41 11.35 5.25
C ALA A 81 -9.39 12.27 4.02
N THR A 82 -9.07 13.56 4.20
CA THR A 82 -8.91 14.50 3.08
C THR A 82 -7.79 14.04 2.13
N ASN A 83 -6.66 13.60 2.66
CA ASN A 83 -5.54 13.10 1.84
C ASN A 83 -5.91 11.82 1.08
N ALA A 84 -6.62 10.89 1.74
CA ALA A 84 -7.06 9.66 1.10
C ALA A 84 -8.07 9.93 -0.03
N LEU A 85 -8.98 10.88 0.18
CA LEU A 85 -9.96 11.31 -0.83
C LEU A 85 -9.26 11.88 -2.07
N ALA A 86 -8.25 12.73 -1.87
CA ALA A 86 -7.44 13.36 -2.92
C ALA A 86 -6.49 12.39 -3.67
N GLY A 87 -6.41 11.12 -3.24
CA GLY A 87 -5.61 10.10 -3.92
C GLY A 87 -6.02 9.87 -5.38
N ASN A 88 -5.05 9.51 -6.22
CA ASN A 88 -5.28 9.20 -7.63
C ASN A 88 -6.32 8.08 -7.81
N GLN A 89 -7.27 8.28 -8.72
CA GLN A 89 -8.40 7.37 -8.93
C GLN A 89 -7.95 5.98 -9.40
N ASP A 90 -6.97 5.92 -10.29
CA ASP A 90 -6.45 4.65 -10.80
C ASP A 90 -5.75 3.86 -9.69
N ALA A 91 -4.96 4.53 -8.83
CA ALA A 91 -4.32 3.90 -7.69
C ALA A 91 -5.34 3.35 -6.68
N LYS A 92 -6.39 4.13 -6.38
CA LYS A 92 -7.49 3.70 -5.50
C LYS A 92 -8.23 2.48 -6.04
N ALA A 93 -8.43 2.40 -7.35
CA ALA A 93 -9.07 1.25 -8.00
C ALA A 93 -8.13 0.05 -8.15
N ALA A 94 -6.86 0.28 -8.46
CA ALA A 94 -5.86 -0.74 -8.74
C ALA A 94 -5.64 -1.70 -7.57
N TRP A 95 -5.57 -1.14 -6.37
CA TRP A 95 -5.29 -1.91 -5.17
C TRP A 95 -6.32 -3.03 -4.91
N PRO A 96 -7.63 -2.72 -4.74
CA PRO A 96 -8.63 -3.75 -4.50
C PRO A 96 -8.88 -4.65 -5.71
N LYS A 97 -8.72 -4.13 -6.94
CA LYS A 97 -9.00 -4.91 -8.16
C LYS A 97 -7.93 -5.95 -8.48
N TYR A 98 -6.66 -5.63 -8.24
CA TYR A 98 -5.57 -6.55 -8.57
C TYR A 98 -4.38 -6.47 -7.61
N GLY A 99 -3.93 -5.28 -7.20
CA GLY A 99 -2.67 -5.13 -6.45
C GLY A 99 -2.62 -5.90 -5.13
N MET A 100 -3.73 -5.97 -4.41
CA MET A 100 -3.80 -6.75 -3.17
C MET A 100 -3.78 -8.27 -3.42
N GLN A 101 -4.23 -8.71 -4.59
CA GLN A 101 -4.30 -10.13 -5.00
C GLN A 101 -2.99 -10.64 -5.62
N GLU A 102 -2.05 -9.75 -5.96
CA GLU A 102 -0.77 -10.16 -6.54
C GLU A 102 0.04 -11.04 -5.59
N ASN A 103 0.72 -12.04 -6.15
CA ASN A 103 1.66 -12.87 -5.42
C ASN A 103 3.09 -12.51 -5.83
N THR A 104 3.77 -11.76 -4.98
CA THR A 104 5.17 -11.32 -5.17
C THR A 104 6.14 -12.04 -4.23
N LEU A 105 5.72 -13.17 -3.64
CA LEU A 105 6.54 -13.89 -2.64
C LEU A 105 7.88 -14.36 -3.19
N LYS A 106 7.94 -14.78 -4.46
CA LYS A 106 9.19 -15.26 -5.08
C LYS A 106 10.18 -14.12 -5.24
N GLU A 107 9.71 -12.99 -5.74
CA GLU A 107 10.48 -11.78 -5.96
C GLU A 107 10.92 -11.18 -4.63
N ALA A 108 10.00 -11.07 -3.65
CA ALA A 108 10.31 -10.52 -2.33
C ALA A 108 11.40 -11.30 -1.58
N ARG A 109 11.61 -12.59 -1.87
CA ARG A 109 12.72 -13.39 -1.32
C ARG A 109 14.09 -12.99 -1.88
N ASN A 110 14.13 -12.32 -3.04
CA ASN A 110 15.35 -11.85 -3.69
C ASN A 110 15.74 -10.44 -3.25
N ILE A 111 15.05 -9.83 -2.28
CA ILE A 111 15.43 -8.52 -1.74
C ILE A 111 16.78 -8.66 -1.05
N ALA A 112 17.82 -8.11 -1.68
CA ALA A 112 19.15 -7.99 -1.11
C ALA A 112 19.26 -6.67 -0.32
N LEU A 113 19.61 -6.76 0.95
CA LEU A 113 19.91 -5.61 1.78
C LEU A 113 21.44 -5.42 1.86
N PRO A 114 21.94 -4.18 1.84
CA PRO A 114 23.34 -3.92 2.18
C PRO A 114 23.66 -4.45 3.57
N THR A 115 24.88 -4.98 3.72
CA THR A 115 25.44 -5.42 5.00
C THR A 115 26.37 -4.35 5.56
#